data_AF-A0A0D2PBN0-F1
#
_entry.id   AF-A0A0D2PBN0-F1
#
_cell.length_a   1.000
_cell.length_b   1.000
_cell.length_c   1.000
_cell.angle_alpha   90.00
_cell.angle_beta   90.00
_cell.angle_gamma   90.00
#
_symmetry.space_group_name_H-M   'P 1'
#
loop_
_entity.id
_entity.type
_entity.pdbx_description
1 polymer ?
#
loop_
_entity_poly.entity_id
_entity_poly.type
_entity_poly.pdbx_seq_one_letter_code
_entity_poly.pdbx_strand_id
1 'polypeptide(L)' 'YGGQTKLVFHKKAKTTKKIVLRLQCQGCKHVSQHPIKRCKHFEIGGDKKGKGTSLF' A
#
# COMPACT_ATOMS: atom_id res chain seq x y z
N TYR A 1 29.24 -27.52 -9.76
CA TYR A 1 28.02 -27.37 -10.58
C TYR A 1 26.83 -27.19 -9.65
N GLY A 2 26.06 -26.12 -9.82
CA GLY A 2 25.00 -25.73 -8.87
C GLY A 2 24.16 -24.59 -9.43
N GLY A 3 23.57 -24.83 -10.61
CA GLY A 3 22.79 -23.83 -11.34
C GLY A 3 21.51 -23.40 -10.62
N GLN A 4 20.57 -22.85 -11.37
CA GLN A 4 19.28 -22.40 -10.84
C GLN A 4 18.53 -23.56 -10.18
N THR A 5 18.46 -23.58 -8.85
CA THR A 5 17.79 -24.65 -8.07
C THR A 5 16.34 -24.34 -7.71
N LYS A 6 15.91 -23.08 -7.89
CA LYS A 6 14.56 -22.61 -7.57
C LYS A 6 13.91 -21.95 -8.77
N LEU A 7 12.61 -22.16 -8.94
CA LEU A 7 11.82 -21.61 -10.03
C LEU A 7 11.81 -20.08 -10.00
N VAL A 8 11.98 -19.45 -11.17
CA VAL A 8 11.84 -17.99 -11.34
C VAL A 8 10.49 -17.68 -11.97
N PHE A 9 9.73 -16.80 -11.34
CA PHE A 9 8.42 -16.41 -11.84
C PHE A 9 8.52 -15.22 -12.81
N HIS A 10 8.25 -15.47 -14.10
CA HIS A 10 8.38 -14.46 -15.16
C HIS A 10 7.07 -13.72 -15.53
N LYS A 11 5.90 -14.29 -15.27
CA LYS A 11 4.60 -13.78 -15.77
C LYS A 11 3.87 -12.90 -14.74
N LYS A 12 4.27 -11.63 -14.59
CA LYS A 12 3.60 -10.68 -13.67
C LYS A 12 2.37 -10.03 -14.33
N ALA A 13 1.16 -10.38 -13.86
CA ALA A 13 -0.10 -9.84 -14.39
C ALA A 13 -0.71 -8.69 -13.58
N LYS A 14 -0.45 -8.62 -12.26
CA LYS A 14 -1.07 -7.61 -11.39
C LYS A 14 -0.30 -6.29 -11.49
N THR A 15 -1.00 -5.21 -11.84
CA THR A 15 -0.43 -3.86 -12.00
C THR A 15 -0.37 -3.07 -10.69
N THR A 16 -1.16 -3.48 -9.68
CA THR A 16 -1.22 -2.84 -8.37
C THR A 16 -0.93 -3.85 -7.26
N LYS A 17 -0.50 -3.37 -6.10
CA LYS A 17 -0.27 -4.18 -4.90
C LYS A 17 -1.34 -3.88 -3.85
N LYS A 18 -1.52 -4.80 -2.89
CA LYS A 18 -2.35 -4.52 -1.72
C LYS A 18 -1.51 -3.73 -0.73
N ILE A 19 -1.93 -2.52 -0.42
CA ILE A 19 -1.23 -1.66 0.54
C ILE A 19 -1.70 -2.06 1.95
N VAL A 20 -0.74 -2.22 2.86
CA VAL A 20 -1.00 -2.56 4.26
C VAL A 20 -0.55 -1.38 5.11
N LEU A 21 -1.46 -0.82 5.90
CA LEU A 21 -1.15 0.21 6.86
C LEU A 21 -0.56 -0.41 8.11
N ARG A 22 0.49 0.22 8.63
CA ARG A 22 1.05 -0.08 9.95
C ARG A 22 0.49 0.93 10.95
N LEU A 23 -0.43 0.50 11.78
CA LEU A 23 -1.01 1.33 12.84
C LEU A 23 -0.23 1.10 14.12
N GLN A 24 0.32 2.15 14.70
CA GLN A 24 1.04 2.09 15.97
C GLN A 24 0.25 2.84 17.05
N CYS A 25 -0.05 2.16 18.15
CA CYS A 25 -0.62 2.80 19.32
C CYS A 25 0.41 3.74 19.97
N GLN A 26 0.03 4.99 20.21
CA GLN A 26 0.93 5.97 20.83
C GLN A 26 1.20 5.67 22.31
N GLY A 27 0.22 5.11 23.03
CA GLY A 27 0.35 4.79 24.46
C GLY A 27 1.18 3.53 24.72
N CYS A 28 0.76 2.39 24.17
CA CYS A 28 1.38 1.10 24.46
C CYS A 28 2.37 0.61 23.39
N LYS A 29 2.57 1.36 22.30
CA LYS A 29 3.45 1.01 21.16
C LYS A 29 3.11 -0.28 20.42
N HIS A 30 1.95 -0.88 20.69
CA HIS A 30 1.45 -2.02 19.94
C HIS A 30 1.27 -1.67 18.46
N VAL A 31 1.61 -2.61 17.57
CA VAL A 31 1.54 -2.43 16.12
C VAL A 31 0.54 -3.41 15.53
N SER A 32 -0.44 -2.90 14.79
CA SER A 32 -1.38 -3.70 14.01
C SER A 32 -1.24 -3.42 12.51
N GLN A 33 -1.47 -4.45 11.70
CA GLN A 33 -1.42 -4.37 10.24
C GLN A 33 -2.83 -4.35 9.68
N HIS A 34 -3.17 -3.31 8.92
CA HIS A 34 -4.50 -3.15 8.33
C HIS A 34 -4.43 -3.11 6.80
N PRO A 35 -4.89 -4.15 6.09
CA PRO A 35 -4.76 -4.23 4.63
C PRO A 35 -5.94 -3.56 3.91
N ILE A 36 -5.65 -2.61 3.01
CA ILE A 36 -6.67 -1.88 2.21
C ILE A 36 -6.95 -2.64 0.89
N LYS A 37 -8.07 -2.34 0.22
CA LYS A 37 -8.30 -2.76 -1.18
C LYS A 37 -7.20 -2.22 -2.10
N ARG A 38 -7.03 -2.85 -3.27
CA ARG A 38 -6.05 -2.40 -4.28
C ARG A 38 -6.49 -1.06 -4.87
N CYS A 39 -5.58 -0.11 -4.96
CA CYS A 39 -5.76 1.16 -5.64
C CYS A 39 -4.50 1.48 -6.48
N LYS A 40 -4.65 2.36 -7.48
CA LYS A 40 -3.52 2.82 -8.31
C LYS A 40 -2.78 3.98 -7.66
N HIS A 41 -3.53 4.92 -7.10
CA HIS A 41 -3.02 6.08 -6.38
C HIS A 41 -3.36 5.92 -4.90
N PHE A 42 -2.35 6.09 -4.06
CA PHE A 42 -2.46 6.04 -2.61
C PHE A 42 -1.48 7.05 -2.01
N GLU A 43 -2.00 7.92 -1.16
CA GLU A 43 -1.23 8.98 -0.51
C GLU A 43 -1.62 9.00 0.98
N ILE A 44 -0.63 9.23 1.84
CA ILE A 44 -0.81 9.42 3.29
C ILE A 44 -0.41 10.85 3.62
N GLY A 45 -1.25 11.57 4.37
CA GLY A 45 -0.94 12.92 4.85
C GLY A 45 -1.24 14.05 3.85
N GLY A 46 -2.04 13.79 2.81
CA GLY A 46 -2.51 14.83 1.90
C GLY A 46 -3.61 15.71 2.49
N ASP A 47 -3.84 16.86 1.86
CA ASP A 47 -4.86 17.81 2.26
C ASP A 47 -6.28 17.23 2.14
N LYS A 48 -7.12 17.55 3.11
CA LYS A 48 -8.54 17.23 3.02
C LYS A 48 -9.13 18.02 1.87
N LYS A 49 -9.81 17.34 0.94
CA LYS A 49 -10.55 18.02 -0.13
C LYS A 49 -11.53 19.02 0.48
N GLY A 50 -11.46 20.28 0.05
CA GLY A 50 -12.37 21.34 0.49
C GLY A 50 -13.82 21.06 0.07
N LYS A 51 -14.78 21.57 0.86
CA LYS A 51 -16.19 21.52 0.48
C LYS A 51 -16.47 22.62 -0.56
N GLY A 52 -16.64 22.24 -1.82
CA GLY A 52 -17.30 23.07 -2.83
C GLY A 52 -16.57 24.34 -3.29
N THR A 53 -15.23 24.33 -3.36
CA THR A 53 -14.53 25.40 -4.09
C THR A 53 -14.79 25.22 -5.59
N SER A 54 -15.48 26.18 -6.19
CA SER A 54 -15.62 26.31 -7.65
C SER A 54 -14.24 26.23 -8.29
N LEU A 55 -14.09 25.38 -9.31
CA LEU A 55 -12.86 25.19 -10.07
C LEU A 55 -12.50 26.49 -10.81
N PHE A 56 -11.59 27.26 -10.23
CA PHE A 56 -10.66 28.16 -10.92
C PHE A 56 -9.28 27.96 -10.30
#